data_AF-A0A1I0Z6W3-F1
#
_entry.id   AF-A0A1I0Z6W3-F1
#
_cell.length_a   1.000
_cell.length_b   1.000
_cell.length_c   1.000
_cell.angle_alpha   90.00
_cell.angle_beta   90.00
_cell.angle_gamma   90.00
#
_symmetry.space_group_name_H-M   'P 1'
#
loop_
_entity.id
_entity.type
_entity.pdbx_description
1 polymer ?
#
loop_
_entity_poly.entity_id
_entity_poly.type
_entity_poly.pdbx_seq_one_letter_code
_entity_poly.pdbx_strand_id
1 'polypeptide(L)'
;MVYNLLIIFVTVAIFIYLIGLYYFFKQNYNNFFVGLTVGKNNIILLKSNKLNQKDHKKVKFILTVSTVLLIVLDLSIVYFFKSDHENIKFSIIILMYLVTVISKKCIQKIRGV
;
A
#
# COMPACT_ATOMS: atom_id res chain seq x y z
N MET A 1 0.48 -26.18 -9.21
CA MET A 1 1.60 -25.27 -9.54
C MET A 1 1.19 -23.80 -9.47
N VAL A 2 0.17 -23.37 -10.23
CA VAL A 2 -0.29 -21.97 -10.28
C VAL A 2 -0.69 -21.40 -8.92
N TYR A 3 -1.43 -22.16 -8.10
CA TYR A 3 -1.83 -21.72 -6.75
C TYR A 3 -0.63 -21.43 -5.82
N ASN A 4 0.41 -22.27 -5.87
CA ASN A 4 1.60 -22.07 -5.04
C ASN A 4 2.41 -20.85 -5.50
N LEU A 5 2.47 -20.60 -6.82
CA LEU A 5 3.08 -19.39 -7.37
C LEU A 5 2.34 -18.13 -6.91
N LEU A 6 1.00 -18.18 -6.85
CA LEU A 6 0.20 -17.07 -6.34
C LEU A 6 0.46 -16.81 -4.85
N ILE A 7 0.54 -17.86 -4.02
CA ILE A 7 0.89 -17.71 -2.60
C ILE A 7 2.26 -17.05 -2.44
N ILE A 8 3.26 -17.49 -3.20
CA ILE A 8 4.60 -16.88 -3.18
C ILE A 8 4.51 -15.39 -3.57
N PHE A 9 3.78 -15.07 -4.65
CA PHE A 9 3.60 -13.70 -5.10
C PHE A 9 2.95 -12.80 -4.04
N VAL A 10 1.84 -13.26 -3.46
CA VAL A 10 1.13 -12.55 -2.37
C VAL A 10 2.04 -12.37 -1.16
N THR A 11 2.80 -13.40 -0.78
CA THR A 11 3.74 -13.32 0.34
C THR A 11 4.80 -12.25 0.10
N VAL A 12 5.42 -12.24 -1.08
CA VAL A 12 6.41 -11.22 -1.47
C VAL A 12 5.80 -9.81 -1.47
N ALA A 13 4.58 -9.65 -1.98
CA ALA A 13 3.87 -8.37 -1.97
C ALA A 13 3.64 -7.83 -0.55
N ILE A 14 3.16 -8.68 0.36
CA ILE A 14 2.97 -8.34 1.78
C ILE A 14 4.30 -7.89 2.42
N PHE A 15 5.39 -8.64 2.19
CA PHE A 15 6.71 -8.26 2.70
C PHE A 15 7.17 -6.89 2.18
N ILE A 16 6.98 -6.61 0.89
CA ILE A 16 7.32 -5.32 0.29
C ILE A 16 6.55 -4.18 0.98
N TYR A 17 5.24 -4.35 1.22
CA TYR A 17 4.45 -3.33 1.91
C TYR A 17 4.90 -3.09 3.35
N LEU A 18 5.22 -4.15 4.09
CA LEU A 18 5.68 -4.05 5.48
C LEU A 18 7.06 -3.37 5.57
N ILE A 19 8.00 -3.74 4.70
CA ILE A 19 9.33 -3.14 4.65
C ILE A 19 9.24 -1.65 4.28
N GLY A 20 8.41 -1.30 3.29
CA GLY A 20 8.18 0.09 2.91
C GLY A 20 7.58 0.91 4.04
N LEU A 21 6.60 0.37 4.75
CA LEU A 21 6.00 1.03 5.92
C LEU A 21 7.01 1.22 7.07
N TYR A 22 7.84 0.21 7.33
CA TYR A 22 8.89 0.27 8.35
C TYR A 22 9.90 1.38 8.06
N TYR A 23 10.44 1.45 6.84
CA TYR A 23 11.38 2.51 6.46
C TYR A 23 10.73 3.89 6.43
N PHE A 24 9.44 3.98 6.10
CA PHE A 24 8.68 5.23 6.21
C PHE A 24 8.60 5.70 7.67
N PHE A 25 8.38 4.80 8.63
CA PHE A 25 8.32 5.16 10.05
C PHE A 25 9.67 5.63 10.59
N LYS A 26 10.77 5.07 10.08
CA LYS A 26 12.14 5.52 10.35
C LYS A 26 12.50 6.83 9.63
N GLN A 27 11.57 7.43 8.89
CA GLN A 27 11.77 8.63 8.07
C GLN A 27 12.87 8.46 6.99
N ASN A 28 13.17 7.22 6.59
CA ASN A 28 14.15 6.94 5.54
C ASN A 28 13.49 6.99 4.15
N TYR A 29 13.03 8.18 3.77
CA TYR A 29 12.19 8.34 2.58
C TYR A 29 12.91 8.04 1.25
N ASN A 30 14.25 8.10 1.20
CA ASN A 30 15.04 7.75 0.00
C ASN A 30 15.06 6.23 -0.28
N ASN A 31 14.50 5.40 0.60
CA ASN A 31 14.52 3.96 0.43
C ASN A 31 13.61 3.50 -0.73
N PHE A 32 14.11 2.58 -1.54
CA PHE A 32 13.41 2.01 -2.69
C PHE A 32 12.01 1.48 -2.35
N PHE A 33 11.86 0.79 -1.21
CA PHE A 33 10.60 0.21 -0.76
C PHE A 33 9.58 1.27 -0.38
N VAL A 34 10.02 2.37 0.24
CA VAL A 34 9.15 3.54 0.51
C VAL A 34 8.65 4.11 -0.83
N GLY A 35 9.53 4.14 -1.84
CA GLY A 35 9.24 4.46 -3.23
C GLY A 35 8.05 3.72 -3.81
N LEU A 36 8.00 2.42 -3.57
CA LEU A 36 6.91 1.56 -4.03
C LEU A 36 5.62 1.76 -3.23
N THR A 37 5.71 1.87 -1.90
CA THR A 37 4.52 1.98 -1.03
C THR A 37 3.84 3.34 -1.13
N VAL A 38 4.61 4.43 -1.19
CA VAL A 38 4.09 5.80 -1.15
C VAL A 38 4.03 6.43 -2.54
N GLY A 39 4.86 5.95 -3.48
CA GLY A 39 5.07 6.54 -4.80
C GLY A 39 6.21 7.55 -4.81
N LYS A 40 7.13 7.45 -5.78
CA LYS A 40 8.31 8.33 -5.91
C LYS A 40 7.97 9.83 -5.90
N ASN A 41 6.91 10.24 -6.60
CA ASN A 41 6.51 11.65 -6.64
C ASN A 41 6.06 12.16 -5.26
N ASN A 42 5.39 11.30 -4.49
CA ASN A 42 4.95 11.63 -3.14
C ASN A 42 6.12 11.71 -2.16
N ILE A 43 7.25 11.03 -2.42
CA ILE A 43 8.48 11.07 -1.60
C ILE A 43 9.28 12.33 -1.81
N ILE A 44 9.45 12.74 -3.07
CA ILE A 44 10.16 13.97 -3.41
C ILE A 44 9.45 15.16 -2.75
N LEU A 45 8.12 15.16 -2.77
CA LEU A 45 7.29 16.18 -2.13
C LEU A 45 7.28 16.10 -0.59
N LEU A 46 7.38 14.89 -0.01
CA LEU A 46 7.57 14.69 1.45
C LEU A 46 8.88 15.31 1.95
N LYS A 47 9.90 15.31 1.10
CA LYS A 47 11.23 15.82 1.40
C LYS A 47 11.31 17.34 1.21
N SER A 48 10.60 17.89 0.21
CA SER A 48 10.62 19.33 -0.11
C SER A 48 9.77 20.15 0.85
N ASN A 49 8.58 19.66 1.22
CA ASN A 49 7.74 20.30 2.22
C ASN A 49 8.11 19.69 3.57
N LYS A 50 8.81 20.43 4.43
CA LYS A 50 8.99 20.08 5.85
C LYS A 50 7.62 19.83 6.48
N LEU A 51 7.12 18.60 6.42
CA LEU A 51 5.82 18.24 6.96
C LEU A 51 5.83 18.56 8.45
N ASN A 52 4.87 19.36 8.90
CA ASN A 52 4.65 19.50 10.32
C ASN A 52 4.31 18.14 10.93
N GLN A 53 4.75 17.89 12.18
CA GLN A 53 4.56 16.60 12.85
C GLN A 53 3.11 16.10 12.83
N LYS A 54 2.14 17.02 12.84
CA LYS A 54 0.71 16.72 12.75
C LYS A 54 0.34 16.04 11.44
N ASP A 55 0.86 16.53 10.31
CA ASP A 55 0.55 15.98 9.00
C ASP A 55 1.36 14.72 8.71
N HIS A 56 2.59 14.61 9.24
CA HIS A 56 3.33 13.35 9.25
C HIS A 56 2.54 12.23 9.97
N LYS A 57 1.95 12.51 11.15
CA LYS A 57 1.10 11.55 11.87
C LYS A 57 -0.12 11.12 11.05
N LYS A 58 -0.78 12.04 10.33
CA LYS A 58 -1.92 11.71 9.46
C LYS A 58 -1.51 10.82 8.29
N VAL A 59 -0.40 11.16 7.60
CA VAL A 59 0.11 10.34 6.48
C VAL A 59 0.52 8.95 6.98
N LYS A 60 1.18 8.86 8.15
CA LYS A 60 1.51 7.59 8.80
C LYS A 60 0.27 6.75 9.05
N PHE A 61 -0.79 7.35 9.58
CA PHE A 61 -2.05 6.66 9.84
C PHE A 61 -2.68 6.12 8.55
N ILE A 62 -2.80 6.96 7.51
CA ILE A 62 -3.36 6.55 6.22
C ILE A 62 -2.57 5.38 5.63
N LEU A 63 -1.23 5.49 5.58
CA LEU A 63 -0.39 4.42 5.04
C LEU A 63 -0.58 3.11 5.81
N THR A 64 -0.63 3.18 7.14
CA THR A 64 -0.85 2.00 7.99
C THR A 64 -2.19 1.33 7.67
N VAL A 65 -3.27 2.10 7.66
CA VAL A 65 -4.62 1.57 7.36
C VAL A 65 -4.68 0.98 5.96
N SER A 66 -4.08 1.66 4.98
CA SER A 66 -4.04 1.20 3.59
C SER A 66 -3.27 -0.10 3.44
N THR A 67 -2.11 -0.22 4.09
CA THR A 67 -1.31 -1.44 4.11
C THR A 67 -2.09 -2.60 4.73
N VAL A 68 -2.77 -2.37 5.86
CA VAL A 68 -3.58 -3.41 6.50
C VAL A 68 -4.72 -3.86 5.58
N LEU A 69 -5.43 -2.91 4.95
CA LEU A 69 -6.49 -3.23 3.98
C LEU A 69 -5.96 -4.04 2.80
N LEU A 70 -4.82 -3.66 2.23
CA LEU A 70 -4.20 -4.39 1.12
C LEU A 70 -3.81 -5.82 1.52
N ILE A 71 -3.22 -6.01 2.71
CA ILE A 71 -2.90 -7.35 3.23
C ILE A 71 -4.16 -8.21 3.36
N VAL A 72 -5.26 -7.66 3.87
CA VAL A 72 -6.54 -8.38 3.99
C VAL A 72 -7.09 -8.77 2.62
N LEU A 73 -7.01 -7.88 1.63
CA LEU A 73 -7.45 -8.15 0.26
C LEU A 73 -6.57 -9.19 -0.45
N ASP A 74 -5.26 -9.11 -0.25
CA ASP A 74 -4.29 -10.09 -0.74
C ASP A 74 -4.60 -11.51 -0.21
N LEU A 75 -4.85 -11.63 1.11
CA LEU A 75 -5.25 -12.89 1.72
C LEU A 75 -6.61 -13.38 1.20
N SER A 76 -7.54 -12.45 0.96
CA SER A 76 -8.84 -12.77 0.37
C SER A 76 -8.69 -13.33 -1.04
N ILE A 77 -7.77 -12.81 -1.86
CA ILE A 77 -7.46 -13.39 -3.18
C ILE A 77 -6.97 -14.82 -3.04
N VAL A 78 -6.05 -15.10 -2.12
CA VAL A 78 -5.54 -16.47 -1.88
C VAL A 78 -6.69 -17.41 -1.51
N TYR A 79 -7.55 -16.97 -0.58
CA TYR A 79 -8.69 -17.76 -0.12
C TYR A 79 -9.68 -18.06 -1.27
N PHE A 80 -10.08 -17.05 -2.03
CA PHE A 80 -11.03 -17.20 -3.12
C PHE A 80 -10.41 -17.74 -4.41
N PHE A 81 -9.09 -17.92 -4.50
CA PHE A 81 -8.42 -18.32 -5.74
C PHE A 81 -8.93 -19.65 -6.30
N LYS A 82 -9.21 -20.62 -5.42
CA LYS A 82 -9.74 -21.95 -5.80
C LYS A 82 -11.25 -21.98 -6.03
N SER A 83 -11.95 -20.89 -5.74
CA SER A 83 -13.39 -20.78 -5.99
C SER A 83 -13.66 -20.51 -7.47
N ASP A 84 -14.76 -21.02 -8.00
CA ASP A 84 -15.23 -20.76 -9.37
C ASP A 84 -15.83 -19.36 -9.55
N HIS A 85 -15.92 -18.57 -8.48
CA HIS A 85 -16.46 -17.21 -8.54
C HIS A 85 -15.45 -16.20 -9.07
N GLU A 86 -15.24 -16.17 -10.38
CA GLU A 86 -14.32 -15.23 -11.05
C GLU A 86 -14.66 -13.76 -10.76
N ASN A 87 -15.96 -13.42 -10.73
CA ASN A 87 -16.43 -12.06 -10.43
C ASN A 87 -15.94 -11.55 -9.07
N ILE A 88 -15.84 -12.44 -8.07
CA ILE A 88 -15.34 -12.09 -6.74
C ILE A 88 -13.84 -11.76 -6.81
N LYS A 89 -13.06 -12.57 -7.53
CA LYS A 89 -11.61 -12.34 -7.72
C LYS A 89 -11.35 -10.99 -8.37
N PHE A 90 -12.06 -10.69 -9.46
CA PHE A 90 -11.96 -9.39 -10.14
C PHE A 90 -12.39 -8.23 -9.24
N SER A 91 -13.47 -8.40 -8.48
CA SER A 91 -13.93 -7.38 -7.53
C SER A 91 -12.87 -7.07 -6.46
N ILE A 92 -12.16 -8.07 -5.94
CA ILE A 92 -11.09 -7.87 -4.97
C ILE A 92 -9.91 -7.10 -5.61
N ILE A 93 -9.52 -7.45 -6.84
CA ILE A 93 -8.44 -6.75 -7.56
C ILE A 93 -8.80 -5.27 -7.78
N ILE A 94 -10.04 -4.98 -8.20
CA ILE A 94 -10.54 -3.61 -8.35
C ILE A 94 -10.49 -2.87 -7.00
N LEU A 95 -10.90 -3.53 -5.93
CA LEU A 95 -10.89 -2.94 -4.59
C LEU A 95 -9.47 -2.61 -4.11
N MET A 96 -8.48 -3.46 -4.38
CA MET A 96 -7.06 -3.18 -4.09
C MET A 96 -6.56 -1.93 -4.83
N TYR A 97 -6.94 -1.79 -6.10
CA TYR A 97 -6.61 -0.60 -6.89
C TYR A 97 -7.26 0.66 -6.30
N LEU A 98 -8.55 0.59 -5.93
CA LEU A 98 -9.28 1.70 -5.31
C LEU A 98 -8.64 2.13 -3.99
N VAL A 99 -8.27 1.19 -3.10
CA VAL A 99 -7.56 1.49 -1.86
C VAL A 99 -6.28 2.28 -2.17
N THR A 100 -5.48 1.81 -3.13
CA THR A 100 -4.23 2.47 -3.52
C THR A 100 -4.46 3.91 -4.02
N VAL A 101 -5.47 4.13 -4.85
CA VAL A 101 -5.80 5.45 -5.41
C VAL A 101 -6.32 6.40 -4.34
N ILE A 102 -7.25 5.93 -3.50
CA ILE A 102 -7.85 6.72 -2.42
C ILE A 102 -6.76 7.16 -1.45
N SER A 103 -5.88 6.25 -1.03
CA SER A 103 -4.81 6.58 -0.10
C SER A 103 -3.84 7.61 -0.65
N LYS A 104 -3.49 7.51 -1.94
CA LYS A 104 -2.68 8.54 -2.62
C LYS A 104 -3.38 9.89 -2.63
N LYS A 105 -4.67 9.95 -2.99
CA LYS A 105 -5.46 11.19 -2.98
C LYS A 105 -5.59 11.80 -1.57
N CYS A 106 -5.86 10.99 -0.55
CA CYS A 106 -5.92 11.45 0.84
C CYS A 106 -4.59 12.05 1.30
N ILE A 107 -3.48 11.40 0.93
CA ILE A 107 -2.13 11.88 1.23
C ILE A 107 -1.84 13.22 0.51
N GLN A 108 -2.25 13.38 -0.75
CA GLN A 108 -2.13 14.64 -1.50
C GLN A 108 -2.95 15.77 -0.84
N LYS A 109 -4.20 15.49 -0.48
CA LYS A 109 -5.10 16.48 0.15
C LYS A 109 -4.57 17.02 1.48
N ILE A 110 -3.95 16.18 2.31
CA ILE A 110 -3.32 16.62 3.57
C ILE A 110 -2.16 17.60 3.32
N ARG A 111 -1.55 17.52 2.14
CA ARG A 111 -0.37 18.30 1.78
C ARG A 111 -0.71 19.61 1.05
N GLY A 112 -2.00 19.93 0.88
CA GLY A 112 -2.45 21.17 0.24
C GLY A 112 -2.27 21.21 -1.29
N VAL A 113 -2.21 20.04 -1.94
CA VAL A 113 -2.17 19.87 -3.40
C VAL A 113 -3.47 19.23 -3.87
#